data_AF-A0A673BV77-F1
#
_entry.id   AF-A0A673BV77-F1
#
_cell.length_a   1.000
_cell.length_b   1.000
_cell.length_c   1.000
_cell.angle_alpha   90.00
_cell.angle_beta   90.00
_cell.angle_gamma   90.00
#
_symmetry.space_group_name_H-M   'P 1'
#
loop_
_entity.id
_entity.type
_entity.pdbx_description
1 polymer ?
#
loop_
_entity_poly.entity_id
_entity_poly.type
_entity_poly.pdbx_seq_one_letter_code
_entity_poly.pdbx_strand_id
1 'polypeptide(L)'
;MKLNIEGLLVYFPYDYIYPEQYSYMLELKRTLDAKGHGVLEMPSGTGKTISLLSLIVAYQRAFPLEVTKLIYCSRTVPEIEKVVEELRKLMEFYSKETGETNNFLALALSSRKNLCIHPEVSSLRFGKEVDGKCHSLTASYIRAQRHSNPNQPVCRFYEEFDAVGRQVPLPAGIYNLDDLKDFGRRKGWCPYYLARYAILHANIVVYSYHYLLDPKIADLVSKELAKKSVVVFDEAHNIDNVCIDSMSVNITRRTLDRCQNNVDTLQNTIQKIKETDAAKLREEYRRLEDQLGLSLLTLEQLQSEEMLKKITQIAHQT
;
A
#
# COMPACT_ATOMS: atom_id res chain seq x y z
N MET A 1 11.93 32.66 -10.78
CA MET A 1 12.34 33.85 -9.97
C MET A 1 12.68 33.48 -8.52
N LYS A 2 13.42 34.35 -7.79
CA LYS A 2 13.75 34.21 -6.37
C LYS A 2 12.92 35.20 -5.54
N LEU A 3 12.17 34.70 -4.57
CA LEU A 3 11.27 35.48 -3.72
C LEU A 3 11.73 35.42 -2.28
N ASN A 4 11.59 36.53 -1.55
CA ASN A 4 11.84 36.56 -0.11
C ASN A 4 10.50 36.63 0.63
N ILE A 5 10.13 35.56 1.33
CA ILE A 5 8.91 35.46 2.13
C ILE A 5 9.30 35.49 3.61
N GLU A 6 9.26 36.68 4.24
CA GLU A 6 9.62 36.89 5.66
C GLU A 6 10.94 36.19 6.07
N GLY A 7 11.99 36.35 5.27
CA GLY A 7 13.32 35.79 5.54
C GLY A 7 13.56 34.40 4.93
N LEU A 8 12.54 33.76 4.35
CA LEU A 8 12.69 32.51 3.60
C LEU A 8 12.90 32.79 2.11
N LEU A 9 14.02 32.31 1.56
CA LEU A 9 14.28 32.36 0.13
C LEU A 9 13.50 31.25 -0.59
N VAL A 10 12.53 31.64 -1.40
CA VAL A 10 11.69 30.72 -2.18
C VAL A 10 12.03 30.83 -3.66
N TYR A 11 12.33 29.69 -4.27
CA TYR A 11 12.49 29.58 -5.72
C TYR A 11 11.12 29.29 -6.33
N PHE A 12 10.65 30.19 -7.18
CA PHE A 12 9.36 30.09 -7.84
C PHE A 12 9.58 29.89 -9.34
N PRO A 13 9.02 28.84 -9.97
CA PRO A 13 9.42 28.39 -11.31
C PRO A 13 8.80 29.19 -12.46
N TYR A 14 8.29 30.38 -12.17
CA TYR A 14 7.74 31.32 -13.14
C TYR A 14 8.42 32.69 -13.00
N ASP A 15 8.31 33.51 -14.04
CA ASP A 15 8.92 34.85 -14.09
C ASP A 15 8.04 35.92 -13.43
N TYR A 16 6.76 35.63 -13.21
CA TYR A 16 5.81 36.53 -12.58
C TYR A 16 5.03 35.82 -11.47
N ILE A 17 4.77 36.54 -10.39
CA ILE A 17 3.95 36.10 -9.25
C ILE A 17 2.80 37.10 -9.06
N TYR A 18 1.59 36.59 -8.82
CA TYR A 18 0.44 37.42 -8.50
C TYR A 18 0.49 37.91 -7.04
N PRO A 19 0.00 39.13 -6.74
CA PRO A 19 -0.06 39.63 -5.36
C PRO A 19 -0.78 38.68 -4.39
N GLU A 20 -1.82 38.01 -4.87
CA GLU A 20 -2.59 37.03 -4.11
C GLU A 20 -1.76 35.78 -3.78
N GLN A 21 -0.92 35.31 -4.71
CA GLN A 21 0.00 34.19 -4.47
C GLN A 21 1.04 34.55 -3.41
N TYR A 22 1.57 35.79 -3.46
CA TYR A 22 2.52 36.27 -2.46
C TYR A 22 1.89 36.34 -1.06
N SER A 23 0.67 36.91 -0.96
CA SER A 23 -0.11 36.95 0.28
C SER A 23 -0.40 35.55 0.83
N TYR A 24 -0.78 34.62 -0.06
CA TYR A 24 -1.00 33.21 0.30
C TYR A 24 0.26 32.56 0.87
N MET A 25 1.43 32.80 0.26
CA MET A 25 2.69 32.25 0.74
C MET A 25 3.11 32.84 2.10
N LEU A 26 2.80 34.11 2.36
CA LEU A 26 3.04 34.73 3.67
C LEU A 26 2.21 34.06 4.77
N GLU A 27 0.89 33.94 4.56
CA GLU A 27 0.02 33.32 5.57
C GLU A 27 0.33 31.83 5.74
N LEU A 28 0.64 31.11 4.65
CA LEU A 28 1.08 29.72 4.75
C LEU A 28 2.39 29.60 5.56
N LYS A 29 3.37 30.50 5.36
CA LYS A 29 4.60 30.49 6.16
C LYS A 29 4.31 30.71 7.65
N ARG A 30 3.47 31.69 7.98
CA ARG A 30 3.08 31.96 9.38
C ARG A 30 2.43 30.74 10.04
N THR A 31 1.58 30.01 9.32
CA THR A 31 0.98 28.78 9.86
C THR A 31 2.00 27.67 10.11
N LEU A 32 3.00 27.54 9.24
CA LEU A 32 4.10 26.58 9.40
C LEU A 32 4.98 26.95 10.61
N ASP A 33 5.37 28.22 10.73
CA ASP A 33 6.19 28.73 11.84
C ASP A 33 5.48 28.56 13.19
N ALA A 34 4.16 28.78 13.23
CA ALA A 34 3.36 28.59 14.44
C ALA A 34 3.10 27.11 14.81
N LYS A 35 3.41 26.17 13.92
CA LYS A 35 3.13 24.72 14.07
C LYS A 35 1.64 24.43 14.33
N GLY A 36 0.77 25.24 13.74
CA GLY A 36 -0.68 25.17 13.90
C GLY A 36 -1.39 24.62 12.68
N HIS A 37 -2.72 24.60 12.76
CA HIS A 37 -3.59 24.33 11.62
C HIS A 37 -4.01 25.65 10.97
N GLY A 38 -4.11 25.67 9.64
CA GLY A 38 -4.55 26.82 8.87
C GLY A 38 -5.60 26.43 7.84
N VAL A 39 -6.61 27.27 7.68
CA VAL A 39 -7.57 27.18 6.58
C VAL A 39 -7.28 28.38 5.68
N LEU A 40 -6.83 28.10 4.46
CA LEU A 40 -6.47 29.12 3.49
C LEU A 40 -7.36 28.99 2.27
N GLU A 41 -8.10 30.05 1.97
CA GLU A 41 -8.92 30.16 0.77
C GLU A 41 -8.10 30.84 -0.32
N MET A 42 -8.04 30.22 -1.50
CA MET A 42 -7.47 30.87 -2.69
C MET A 42 -8.32 30.51 -3.91
N PRO A 43 -8.71 31.49 -4.75
CA PRO A 43 -9.57 31.25 -5.90
C PRO A 43 -8.90 30.34 -6.93
N SER A 44 -9.70 29.53 -7.61
CA SER A 44 -9.23 28.59 -8.64
C SER A 44 -8.51 29.30 -9.79
N GLY A 45 -7.54 28.62 -10.41
CA GLY A 45 -6.81 29.15 -11.58
C GLY A 45 -5.67 30.12 -11.24
N THR A 46 -5.47 30.49 -9.97
CA THR A 46 -4.42 31.42 -9.53
C THR A 46 -3.09 30.75 -9.17
N GLY A 47 -2.89 29.47 -9.50
CA GLY A 47 -1.62 28.77 -9.22
C GLY A 47 -1.39 28.40 -7.75
N LYS A 48 -2.44 27.96 -7.05
CA LYS A 48 -2.37 27.45 -5.66
C LYS A 48 -1.34 26.35 -5.46
N THR A 49 -1.40 25.34 -6.31
CA THR A 49 -0.54 24.17 -6.20
C THR A 49 0.94 24.58 -6.26
N ILE A 50 1.35 25.39 -7.24
CA ILE A 50 2.75 25.77 -7.37
C ILE A 50 3.23 26.71 -6.26
N SER A 51 2.39 27.66 -5.84
CA SER A 51 2.73 28.59 -4.74
C SER A 51 2.95 27.84 -3.43
N LEU A 52 2.06 26.88 -3.14
CA LEU A 52 2.16 26.00 -1.98
C LEU A 52 3.41 25.11 -2.06
N LEU A 53 3.62 24.41 -3.18
CA LEU A 53 4.76 23.51 -3.34
C LEU A 53 6.09 24.27 -3.23
N SER A 54 6.18 25.45 -3.87
CA SER A 54 7.39 26.28 -3.84
C SER A 54 7.77 26.69 -2.42
N LEU A 55 6.78 27.13 -1.63
CA LEU A 55 7.02 27.52 -0.24
C LEU A 55 7.40 26.32 0.64
N ILE A 56 6.66 25.21 0.56
CA ILE A 56 6.92 24.06 1.43
C ILE A 56 8.28 23.42 1.10
N VAL A 57 8.66 23.32 -0.17
CA VAL A 57 9.98 22.81 -0.58
C VAL A 57 11.10 23.73 -0.05
N ALA A 58 10.93 25.06 -0.16
CA ALA A 58 11.88 26.01 0.41
C ALA A 58 11.98 25.85 1.94
N TYR A 59 10.83 25.69 2.62
CA TYR A 59 10.75 25.51 4.06
C TYR A 59 11.45 24.23 4.52
N GLN A 60 11.22 23.10 3.84
CA GLN A 60 11.88 21.82 4.13
C GLN A 60 13.40 21.89 3.97
N ARG A 61 13.90 22.67 2.99
CA ARG A 61 15.34 22.86 2.80
C ARG A 61 15.96 23.77 3.85
N ALA A 62 15.29 24.85 4.23
CA ALA A 62 15.78 25.78 5.25
C ALA A 62 15.67 25.19 6.68
N PHE A 63 14.61 24.42 6.95
CA PHE A 63 14.28 23.88 8.26
C PHE A 63 14.04 22.35 8.21
N PRO A 64 15.04 21.54 7.80
CA PRO A 64 14.87 20.09 7.61
C PRO A 64 14.56 19.33 8.91
N LEU A 65 14.89 19.91 10.06
CA LEU A 65 14.60 19.35 11.38
C LEU A 65 13.17 19.65 11.85
N GLU A 66 12.47 20.59 11.21
CA GLU A 66 11.11 21.00 11.60
C GLU A 66 10.07 20.30 10.73
N VAL A 67 10.28 20.31 9.41
CA VAL A 67 9.40 19.65 8.45
C VAL A 67 10.21 18.62 7.67
N THR A 68 9.90 17.35 7.89
CA THR A 68 10.61 16.22 7.26
C THR A 68 9.90 15.67 6.04
N LYS A 69 8.56 15.76 6.03
CA LYS A 69 7.71 15.16 5.00
C LYS A 69 6.51 16.06 4.71
N LEU A 70 6.16 16.18 3.43
CA LEU A 70 4.91 16.80 2.98
C LEU A 70 3.98 15.69 2.50
N ILE A 71 2.76 15.71 3.01
CA ILE A 71 1.67 14.87 2.57
C ILE A 71 0.68 15.77 1.84
N TYR A 72 0.64 15.64 0.52
CA TYR A 72 -0.31 16.37 -0.29
C TYR A 72 -1.49 15.47 -0.61
N CYS A 73 -2.66 15.85 -0.09
CA CYS A 73 -3.87 15.12 -0.35
C CYS A 73 -4.70 15.85 -1.42
N SER A 74 -5.17 15.09 -2.39
CA SER A 74 -5.98 15.58 -3.52
C SER A 74 -7.22 14.70 -3.72
N ARG A 75 -8.25 15.16 -4.43
CA ARG A 75 -9.50 14.40 -4.58
C ARG A 75 -9.37 13.33 -5.64
N THR A 76 -8.83 13.68 -6.80
CA THR A 76 -8.85 12.82 -7.99
C THR A 76 -7.46 12.42 -8.48
N VAL A 77 -7.37 11.31 -9.21
CA VAL A 77 -6.10 10.83 -9.79
C VAL A 77 -5.49 11.84 -10.77
N PRO A 78 -6.25 12.48 -11.68
CA PRO A 78 -5.69 13.51 -12.56
C PRO A 78 -5.13 14.72 -11.81
N GLU A 79 -5.71 15.09 -10.67
CA GLU A 79 -5.15 16.15 -9.83
C GLU A 79 -3.83 15.71 -9.18
N ILE A 80 -3.75 14.46 -8.67
CA ILE A 80 -2.49 13.88 -8.16
C ILE A 80 -1.39 13.94 -9.23
N GLU A 81 -1.71 13.52 -10.46
CA GLU A 81 -0.76 13.55 -11.58
C GLU A 81 -0.30 14.99 -11.88
N LYS A 82 -1.23 15.96 -11.94
CA LYS A 82 -0.90 17.37 -12.16
C LYS A 82 0.02 17.94 -11.07
N VAL A 83 -0.23 17.62 -9.79
CA VAL A 83 0.61 18.06 -8.67
C VAL A 83 2.04 17.54 -8.82
N VAL A 84 2.20 16.27 -9.21
CA VAL A 84 3.51 15.67 -9.44
C VAL A 84 4.26 16.33 -10.61
N GLU A 85 3.56 16.66 -11.70
CA GLU A 85 4.17 17.38 -12.83
C GLU A 85 4.57 18.81 -12.47
N GLU A 86 3.77 19.52 -11.68
CA GLU A 86 4.14 20.85 -11.16
C GLU A 86 5.36 20.78 -10.23
N LEU A 87 5.43 19.74 -9.39
CA LEU A 87 6.60 19.49 -8.56
C LEU A 87 7.85 19.17 -9.41
N ARG A 88 7.68 18.46 -10.53
CA ARG A 88 8.78 18.19 -11.48
C ARG A 88 9.36 19.47 -12.06
N LYS A 89 8.50 20.36 -12.57
CA LYS A 89 8.92 21.69 -13.05
C LYS A 89 9.64 22.49 -11.98
N LEU A 90 9.13 22.47 -10.75
CA LEU A 90 9.75 23.16 -9.61
C LEU A 90 11.17 22.64 -9.36
N MET A 91 11.33 21.31 -9.29
CA MET A 91 12.64 20.72 -8.99
C MET A 91 13.65 20.88 -10.13
N GLU A 92 13.20 20.86 -11.39
CA GLU A 92 14.04 21.22 -12.53
C GLU A 92 14.51 22.68 -12.45
N PHE A 93 13.62 23.60 -12.07
CA PHE A 93 13.98 25.01 -11.85
C PHE A 93 15.00 25.16 -10.71
N TYR A 94 14.80 24.46 -9.59
CA TYR A 94 15.78 24.43 -8.49
C TYR A 94 17.15 23.94 -8.95
N SER A 95 17.21 22.83 -9.69
CA SER A 95 18.48 22.25 -10.14
C SER A 95 19.24 23.19 -11.07
N LYS A 96 18.53 23.91 -11.94
CA LYS A 96 19.12 24.94 -12.82
C LYS A 96 19.68 26.13 -12.04
N GLU A 97 18.98 26.57 -11.01
CA GLU A 97 19.34 27.78 -10.24
C GLU A 97 20.42 27.55 -9.18
N THR A 98 20.46 26.36 -8.55
CA THR A 98 21.43 26.05 -7.49
C THR A 98 22.61 25.23 -7.98
N GLY A 99 22.50 24.56 -9.13
CA GLY A 99 23.51 23.64 -9.63
C GLY A 99 23.65 22.35 -8.81
N GLU A 100 22.76 22.12 -7.84
CA GLU A 100 22.80 20.95 -6.96
C GLU A 100 22.00 19.78 -7.57
N THR A 101 22.51 18.55 -7.37
CA THR A 101 21.74 17.34 -7.63
C THR A 101 20.69 17.16 -6.53
N ASN A 102 19.42 17.23 -6.91
CA ASN A 102 18.32 17.11 -5.96
C ASN A 102 18.22 15.68 -5.41
N ASN A 103 18.75 15.45 -4.20
CA ASN A 103 18.52 14.21 -3.44
C ASN A 103 17.14 14.20 -2.79
N PHE A 104 16.10 14.40 -3.61
CA PHE A 104 14.74 14.62 -3.18
C PHE A 104 13.84 13.56 -3.78
N LEU A 105 13.10 12.84 -2.94
CA LEU A 105 12.21 11.79 -3.39
C LEU A 105 10.75 12.24 -3.25
N ALA A 106 10.03 12.25 -4.35
CA ALA A 106 8.58 12.48 -4.37
C ALA A 106 7.86 11.39 -5.15
N LEU A 107 6.70 10.96 -4.66
CA LEU A 107 5.92 9.91 -5.30
C LEU A 107 4.42 10.18 -5.23
N ALA A 108 3.72 9.84 -6.32
CA ALA A 108 2.28 9.66 -6.33
C ALA A 108 1.92 8.26 -5.82
N LEU A 109 0.92 8.20 -4.95
CA LEU A 109 0.31 6.95 -4.51
C LEU A 109 -1.16 6.90 -4.97
N SER A 110 -1.54 5.75 -5.51
CA SER A 110 -2.90 5.46 -5.94
C SER A 110 -3.28 4.02 -5.64
N SER A 111 -4.50 3.63 -6.03
CA SER A 111 -5.01 2.27 -5.87
C SER A 111 -4.24 1.23 -6.69
N ARG A 112 -4.39 -0.05 -6.32
CA ARG A 112 -3.80 -1.18 -7.08
C ARG A 112 -4.19 -1.15 -8.56
N LYS A 113 -5.42 -0.72 -8.88
CA LYS A 113 -5.91 -0.59 -10.26
C LYS A 113 -5.01 0.31 -11.11
N ASN A 114 -4.46 1.37 -10.51
CA ASN A 114 -3.66 2.36 -11.23
C ASN A 114 -2.16 2.06 -11.21
N LEU A 115 -1.69 1.05 -10.48
CA LEU A 115 -0.26 0.71 -10.36
C LEU A 115 0.05 -0.76 -10.70
N CYS A 116 -0.97 -1.60 -10.95
CA CYS A 116 -0.77 -3.00 -11.29
C CYS A 116 -0.22 -3.16 -12.71
N ILE A 117 0.82 -3.99 -12.86
CA ILE A 117 1.45 -4.36 -14.14
C ILE A 117 1.24 -5.85 -14.49
N HIS A 118 0.56 -6.61 -13.63
CA HIS A 118 0.31 -8.03 -13.88
C HIS A 118 -0.79 -8.18 -14.93
N PRO A 119 -0.55 -8.85 -16.07
CA PRO A 119 -1.42 -8.80 -17.26
C PRO A 119 -2.85 -9.28 -16.99
N GLU A 120 -3.02 -10.34 -16.20
CA GLU A 120 -4.36 -10.85 -15.83
C GLU A 120 -5.11 -9.94 -14.85
N VAL A 121 -4.40 -9.16 -14.04
CA VAL A 121 -5.00 -8.35 -12.97
C VAL A 121 -5.27 -6.94 -13.48
N SER A 122 -4.35 -6.38 -14.27
CA SER A 122 -4.47 -5.03 -14.84
C SER A 122 -5.60 -4.91 -15.86
N SER A 123 -6.07 -6.01 -16.45
CA SER A 123 -7.19 -6.04 -17.39
C SER A 123 -8.56 -5.93 -16.73
N LEU A 124 -8.64 -6.13 -15.41
CA LEU A 124 -9.89 -6.07 -14.65
C LEU A 124 -10.39 -4.61 -14.53
N ARG A 125 -11.69 -4.41 -14.74
CA ARG A 125 -12.28 -3.06 -14.78
C ARG A 125 -12.56 -2.49 -13.40
N PHE A 126 -13.00 -3.34 -12.46
CA PHE A 126 -13.44 -2.90 -11.14
C PHE A 126 -12.33 -3.05 -10.09
N GLY A 127 -12.14 -2.02 -9.25
CA GLY A 127 -11.08 -2.03 -8.23
C GLY A 127 -11.19 -3.20 -7.25
N LYS A 128 -12.42 -3.59 -6.85
CA LYS A 128 -12.65 -4.73 -5.95
C LYS A 128 -12.18 -6.07 -6.55
N GLU A 129 -12.31 -6.24 -7.86
CA GLU A 129 -11.85 -7.45 -8.56
C GLU A 129 -10.32 -7.48 -8.64
N VAL A 130 -9.71 -6.33 -8.94
CA VAL A 130 -8.25 -6.14 -8.90
C VAL A 130 -7.70 -6.50 -7.51
N ASP A 131 -8.34 -6.00 -6.45
CA ASP A 131 -7.92 -6.27 -5.08
C ASP A 131 -8.08 -7.75 -4.71
N GLY A 132 -9.19 -8.37 -5.07
CA GLY A 132 -9.45 -9.79 -4.82
C GLY A 132 -8.45 -10.71 -5.54
N LYS A 133 -8.18 -10.44 -6.83
CA LYS A 133 -7.22 -11.21 -7.62
C LYS A 133 -5.77 -10.95 -7.19
N CYS A 134 -5.43 -9.71 -6.80
CA CYS A 134 -4.12 -9.42 -6.21
C CYS A 134 -3.94 -10.18 -4.89
N HIS A 135 -4.95 -10.21 -4.02
CA HIS A 135 -4.90 -10.96 -2.77
C HIS A 135 -4.75 -12.46 -3.02
N SER A 136 -5.47 -13.04 -3.98
CA SER A 136 -5.33 -14.47 -4.33
C SER A 136 -3.98 -14.85 -4.97
N LEU A 137 -3.13 -13.88 -5.30
CA LEU A 137 -1.77 -14.12 -5.80
C LEU A 137 -0.67 -13.74 -4.81
N THR A 138 -1.00 -12.98 -3.75
CA THR A 138 -0.03 -12.41 -2.81
C THR A 138 -0.27 -12.78 -1.35
N ALA A 139 -1.37 -13.48 -1.03
CA ALA A 139 -1.68 -13.86 0.33
C ALA A 139 -0.64 -14.82 0.92
N SER A 140 -0.29 -14.61 2.20
CA SER A 140 0.79 -15.34 2.88
C SER A 140 0.62 -16.86 2.86
N TYR A 141 -0.61 -17.36 2.97
CA TYR A 141 -0.89 -18.81 2.91
C TYR A 141 -0.64 -19.40 1.52
N ILE A 142 -0.89 -18.64 0.46
CA ILE A 142 -0.65 -19.06 -0.93
C ILE A 142 0.86 -19.10 -1.21
N ARG A 143 1.57 -18.10 -0.72
CA ARG A 143 3.03 -18.02 -0.80
C ARG A 143 3.70 -19.16 -0.03
N ALA A 144 3.20 -19.48 1.17
CA ALA A 144 3.69 -20.61 1.95
C ALA A 144 3.49 -21.95 1.22
N GLN A 145 2.33 -22.14 0.58
CA GLN A 145 2.03 -23.35 -0.20
C GLN A 145 2.95 -23.53 -1.41
N ARG A 146 3.52 -22.45 -1.96
CA ARG A 146 4.48 -22.53 -3.07
C ARG A 146 5.75 -23.30 -2.71
N HIS A 147 6.16 -23.31 -1.43
CA HIS A 147 7.28 -24.14 -0.98
C HIS A 147 7.01 -25.64 -1.12
N SER A 148 5.76 -26.07 -0.93
CA SER A 148 5.34 -27.47 -1.04
C SER A 148 4.83 -27.83 -2.43
N ASN A 149 4.28 -26.87 -3.18
CA ASN A 149 3.76 -27.06 -4.53
C ASN A 149 4.32 -25.98 -5.48
N PRO A 150 5.36 -26.30 -6.28
CA PRO A 150 5.99 -25.35 -7.19
C PRO A 150 5.05 -24.76 -8.25
N ASN A 151 3.93 -25.41 -8.55
CA ASN A 151 2.99 -25.00 -9.59
C ASN A 151 1.91 -24.02 -9.09
N GLN A 152 1.95 -23.61 -7.81
CA GLN A 152 1.00 -22.66 -7.26
C GLN A 152 1.18 -21.26 -7.90
N PRO A 153 0.12 -20.65 -8.49
CA PRO A 153 0.20 -19.34 -9.10
C PRO A 153 0.43 -18.26 -8.03
N VAL A 154 1.49 -17.48 -8.19
CA VAL A 154 1.79 -16.29 -7.37
C VAL A 154 2.16 -15.12 -8.26
N CYS A 155 2.09 -13.91 -7.71
CA CYS A 155 2.53 -12.73 -8.43
C CYS A 155 4.06 -12.65 -8.48
N ARG A 156 4.65 -12.96 -9.64
CA ARG A 156 6.09 -12.85 -9.87
C ARG A 156 6.66 -11.49 -9.46
N PHE A 157 5.98 -10.40 -9.82
CA PHE A 157 6.43 -9.03 -9.51
C PHE A 157 6.49 -8.73 -8.01
N TYR A 158 5.61 -9.36 -7.22
CA TYR A 158 5.63 -9.20 -5.77
C TYR A 158 6.74 -10.03 -5.14
N GLU A 159 6.92 -11.29 -5.56
CA GLU A 159 8.00 -12.15 -5.05
C GLU A 159 9.38 -11.56 -5.32
N GLU A 160 9.62 -11.05 -6.53
CA GLU A 160 10.91 -10.41 -6.88
C GLU A 160 11.14 -9.13 -6.06
N PHE A 161 10.09 -8.35 -5.78
CA PHE A 161 10.17 -7.18 -4.92
C PHE A 161 10.40 -7.56 -3.44
N ASP A 162 9.76 -8.63 -2.96
CA ASP A 162 9.90 -9.08 -1.58
C ASP A 162 11.30 -9.64 -1.30
N ALA A 163 11.89 -10.33 -2.29
CA ALA A 163 13.21 -10.93 -2.18
C ALA A 163 14.35 -9.91 -2.16
N VAL A 164 14.31 -8.90 -3.03
CA VAL A 164 15.44 -7.96 -3.23
C VAL A 164 15.01 -6.49 -3.08
N GLY A 165 13.80 -6.16 -3.50
CA GLY A 165 13.33 -4.77 -3.62
C GLY A 165 13.24 -4.00 -2.30
N ARG A 166 13.09 -4.67 -1.16
CA ARG A 166 13.08 -4.00 0.16
C ARG A 166 14.46 -3.44 0.56
N GLN A 167 15.55 -4.00 0.03
CA GLN A 167 16.91 -3.59 0.40
C GLN A 167 17.40 -2.38 -0.40
N VAL A 168 16.78 -2.12 -1.56
CA VAL A 168 17.19 -1.06 -2.48
C VAL A 168 16.15 0.05 -2.45
N PRO A 169 16.47 1.22 -1.85
CA PRO A 169 15.54 2.35 -1.87
C PRO A 169 15.33 2.86 -3.31
N LEU A 170 14.17 3.45 -3.55
CA LEU A 170 13.91 4.14 -4.81
C LEU A 170 14.89 5.33 -4.92
N PRO A 171 15.59 5.50 -6.05
CA PRO A 171 16.54 6.61 -6.19
C PRO A 171 15.83 7.95 -6.12
N ALA A 172 16.58 9.01 -5.83
CA ALA A 172 16.04 10.37 -5.82
C ALA A 172 15.42 10.71 -7.17
N GLY A 173 14.26 11.36 -7.14
CA GLY A 173 13.44 11.60 -8.31
C GLY A 173 12.00 11.88 -7.97
N ILE A 174 11.26 12.33 -8.98
CA ILE A 174 9.83 12.63 -8.88
C ILE A 174 9.10 11.61 -9.74
N TYR A 175 8.36 10.73 -9.07
CA TYR A 175 7.71 9.59 -9.69
C TYR A 175 6.20 9.79 -9.76
N ASN A 176 5.71 9.92 -10.99
CA ASN A 176 4.29 9.83 -11.28
C ASN A 176 3.85 8.35 -11.34
N LEU A 177 2.55 8.10 -11.47
CA LEU A 177 2.00 6.74 -11.48
C LEU A 177 2.54 5.90 -12.65
N ASP A 178 2.69 6.49 -13.82
CA ASP A 178 3.25 5.80 -14.99
C ASP A 178 4.75 5.60 -14.88
N ASP A 179 5.50 6.54 -14.29
CA ASP A 179 6.94 6.38 -14.02
C ASP A 179 7.21 5.20 -13.09
N LEU A 180 6.36 5.03 -12.06
CA LEU A 180 6.42 3.89 -11.14
C LEU A 180 6.14 2.57 -11.86
N LYS A 181 5.16 2.54 -12.77
CA LYS A 181 4.90 1.35 -13.59
C LYS A 181 6.09 1.00 -14.47
N ASP A 182 6.68 1.99 -15.13
CA ASP A 182 7.80 1.77 -16.03
C ASP A 182 9.06 1.36 -15.27
N PHE A 183 9.30 1.94 -14.10
CA PHE A 183 10.35 1.49 -13.20
C PHE A 183 10.14 0.03 -12.76
N GLY A 184 8.92 -0.32 -12.34
CA GLY A 184 8.57 -1.68 -11.97
C GLY A 184 8.70 -2.68 -13.12
N ARG A 185 8.30 -2.30 -14.35
CA ARG A 185 8.50 -3.12 -15.56
C ARG A 185 9.97 -3.37 -15.86
N ARG A 186 10.81 -2.34 -15.77
CA ARG A 186 12.26 -2.47 -16.02
C ARG A 186 12.97 -3.35 -14.98
N LYS A 187 12.56 -3.27 -13.72
CA LYS A 187 13.18 -4.02 -12.61
C LYS A 187 12.53 -5.38 -12.34
N GLY A 188 11.33 -5.64 -12.83
CA GLY A 188 10.53 -6.81 -12.48
C GLY A 188 9.79 -6.67 -11.13
N TRP A 189 9.66 -5.47 -10.58
CA TRP A 189 9.06 -5.24 -9.27
C TRP A 189 7.63 -4.75 -9.34
N CYS A 190 6.83 -5.11 -8.33
CA CYS A 190 5.46 -4.62 -8.21
C CYS A 190 5.45 -3.13 -7.86
N PRO A 191 4.96 -2.23 -8.76
CA PRO A 191 4.98 -0.79 -8.52
C PRO A 191 4.17 -0.36 -7.31
N TYR A 192 3.04 -1.04 -7.05
CA TYR A 192 2.18 -0.73 -5.90
C TYR A 192 2.90 -0.95 -4.56
N TYR A 193 3.55 -2.09 -4.38
CA TYR A 193 4.29 -2.38 -3.15
C TYR A 193 5.60 -1.60 -3.05
N LEU A 194 6.25 -1.33 -4.19
CA LEU A 194 7.40 -0.43 -4.27
C LEU A 194 7.05 0.98 -3.80
N ALA A 195 6.00 1.58 -4.36
CA ALA A 195 5.54 2.91 -3.99
C ALA A 195 5.18 2.96 -2.51
N ARG A 196 4.47 1.93 -2.03
CA ARG A 196 4.10 1.82 -0.61
C ARG A 196 5.32 1.78 0.30
N TYR A 197 6.33 0.97 -0.02
CA TYR A 197 7.57 0.92 0.78
C TYR A 197 8.37 2.23 0.69
N ALA A 198 8.38 2.87 -0.46
CA ALA A 198 9.08 4.13 -0.69
C ALA A 198 8.47 5.33 0.07
N ILE A 199 7.20 5.25 0.54
CA ILE A 199 6.56 6.27 1.38
C ILE A 199 7.40 6.60 2.61
N LEU A 200 8.06 5.59 3.21
CA LEU A 200 8.90 5.76 4.39
C LEU A 200 10.04 6.76 4.14
N HIS A 201 10.66 6.70 2.96
CA HIS A 201 11.85 7.46 2.60
C HIS A 201 11.56 8.72 1.78
N ALA A 202 10.32 8.91 1.33
CA ALA A 202 9.93 10.06 0.49
C ALA A 202 9.83 11.36 1.30
N ASN A 203 10.24 12.47 0.69
CA ASN A 203 10.06 13.81 1.23
C ASN A 203 8.66 14.37 0.93
N ILE A 204 8.11 14.04 -0.24
CA ILE A 204 6.76 14.45 -0.65
C ILE A 204 5.98 13.22 -1.10
N VAL A 205 4.78 13.07 -0.56
CA VAL A 205 3.85 12.02 -0.96
C VAL A 205 2.54 12.66 -1.38
N VAL A 206 2.07 12.34 -2.60
CA VAL A 206 0.82 12.85 -3.15
C VAL A 206 -0.19 11.71 -3.25
N TYR A 207 -1.31 11.77 -2.53
CA TYR A 207 -2.35 10.73 -2.59
C TYR A 207 -3.76 11.27 -2.32
N SER A 208 -4.76 10.37 -2.31
CA SER A 208 -6.15 10.76 -2.06
C SER A 208 -6.49 10.87 -0.58
N TYR A 209 -7.41 11.78 -0.20
CA TYR A 209 -7.90 11.92 1.19
C TYR A 209 -8.35 10.60 1.81
N HIS A 210 -8.88 9.68 1.01
CA HIS A 210 -9.32 8.36 1.49
C HIS A 210 -8.19 7.57 2.15
N TYR A 211 -6.93 7.74 1.74
CA TYR A 211 -5.80 7.06 2.37
C TYR A 211 -5.45 7.59 3.77
N LEU A 212 -5.91 8.79 4.11
CA LEU A 212 -5.66 9.40 5.41
C LEU A 212 -6.89 9.36 6.33
N LEU A 213 -8.09 9.51 5.76
CA LEU A 213 -9.33 9.61 6.52
C LEU A 213 -10.06 8.27 6.71
N ASP A 214 -9.92 7.31 5.79
CA ASP A 214 -10.57 5.99 5.96
C ASP A 214 -9.79 5.17 6.98
N PRO A 215 -10.35 4.84 8.17
CA PRO A 215 -9.62 4.12 9.22
C PRO A 215 -9.14 2.73 8.76
N LYS A 216 -9.79 2.11 7.77
CA LYS A 216 -9.39 0.79 7.25
C LYS A 216 -8.09 0.84 6.45
N ILE A 217 -7.82 1.98 5.82
CA ILE A 217 -6.68 2.19 4.93
C ILE A 217 -5.63 3.05 5.61
N ALA A 218 -6.05 4.00 6.45
CA ALA A 218 -5.19 4.92 7.17
C ALA A 218 -4.11 4.17 7.92
N ASP A 219 -4.42 3.13 8.69
CA ASP A 219 -3.41 2.36 9.43
C ASP A 219 -2.27 1.78 8.57
N LEU A 220 -2.51 1.58 7.27
CA LEU A 220 -1.51 1.05 6.33
C LEU A 220 -0.50 2.11 5.87
N VAL A 221 -0.84 3.39 5.99
CA VAL A 221 -0.06 4.55 5.51
C VAL A 221 0.34 5.48 6.67
N SER A 222 -0.56 5.68 7.64
CA SER A 222 -0.45 6.59 8.77
C SER A 222 0.61 6.16 9.79
N LYS A 223 0.79 4.84 9.99
CA LYS A 223 1.86 4.29 10.85
C LYS A 223 3.26 4.67 10.35
N GLU A 224 3.39 4.99 9.07
CA GLU A 224 4.65 5.34 8.41
C GLU A 224 4.88 6.87 8.35
N LEU A 225 3.97 7.67 8.90
CA LEU A 225 4.05 9.13 8.91
C LEU A 225 4.89 9.63 10.08
N ALA A 226 5.86 10.49 9.78
CA ALA A 226 6.68 11.13 10.79
C ALA A 226 5.83 12.15 11.57
N LYS A 227 6.06 12.30 12.89
CA LYS A 227 5.42 13.35 13.71
C LYS A 227 5.68 14.78 13.18
N LYS A 228 6.74 14.94 12.39
CA LYS A 228 7.18 16.19 11.77
C LYS A 228 6.78 16.25 10.29
N SER A 229 5.50 15.99 10.02
CA SER A 229 4.94 16.03 8.66
C SER A 229 3.95 17.18 8.53
N VAL A 230 3.96 17.84 7.37
CA VAL A 230 2.94 18.82 7.00
C VAL A 230 1.90 18.12 6.13
N VAL A 231 0.63 18.23 6.50
CA VAL A 231 -0.48 17.68 5.71
C VAL A 231 -1.21 18.82 5.03
N VAL A 232 -1.37 18.71 3.73
CA VAL A 232 -2.12 19.65 2.90
C VAL A 232 -3.33 18.93 2.34
N PHE A 233 -4.52 19.45 2.65
CA PHE A 233 -5.75 19.08 1.97
C PHE A 233 -6.02 20.11 0.87
N ASP A 234 -5.82 19.74 -0.40
CA ASP A 234 -6.31 20.57 -1.49
C ASP A 234 -7.83 20.43 -1.62
N GLU A 235 -8.55 21.30 -2.34
CA GLU A 235 -9.99 21.13 -2.67
C GLU A 235 -10.88 20.54 -1.54
N ALA A 236 -10.67 21.02 -0.31
CA ALA A 236 -11.14 20.37 0.92
C ALA A 236 -12.63 20.60 1.23
N HIS A 237 -13.41 21.09 0.27
CA HIS A 237 -14.82 21.46 0.44
C HIS A 237 -15.74 20.26 0.75
N ASN A 238 -15.30 19.03 0.44
CA ASN A 238 -16.06 17.79 0.64
C ASN A 238 -15.50 16.89 1.76
N ILE A 239 -14.62 17.39 2.65
CA ILE A 239 -14.01 16.55 3.70
C ILE A 239 -15.07 15.96 4.63
N ASP A 240 -16.10 16.73 4.97
CA ASP A 240 -17.22 16.30 5.80
C ASP A 240 -17.91 15.03 5.24
N ASN A 241 -18.25 15.07 3.96
CA ASN A 241 -18.89 13.98 3.24
C ASN A 241 -17.97 12.76 3.16
N VAL A 242 -16.68 12.97 2.90
CA VAL A 242 -15.68 11.88 2.88
C VAL A 242 -15.59 11.19 4.26
N CYS A 243 -15.60 11.97 5.35
CA CYS A 243 -15.60 11.42 6.70
C CYS A 243 -16.89 10.62 6.98
N ILE A 244 -18.05 11.17 6.64
CA ILE A 244 -19.35 10.49 6.81
C ILE A 244 -19.38 9.17 6.04
N ASP A 245 -19.00 9.19 4.76
CA ASP A 245 -19.00 8.01 3.91
C ASP A 245 -18.02 6.93 4.38
N SER A 246 -16.84 7.32 4.90
CA SER A 246 -15.84 6.37 5.39
C SER A 246 -16.29 5.56 6.61
N MET A 247 -17.16 6.14 7.43
CA MET A 247 -17.72 5.52 8.64
C MET A 247 -19.12 4.95 8.44
N SER A 248 -19.78 5.24 7.31
CA SER A 248 -21.13 4.77 7.02
C SER A 248 -21.13 3.41 6.32
N VAL A 249 -22.11 2.57 6.67
CA VAL A 249 -22.34 1.27 6.04
C VAL A 249 -23.81 1.12 5.69
N ASN A 250 -24.10 0.88 4.40
CA ASN A 250 -25.45 0.66 3.91
C ASN A 250 -25.73 -0.84 3.73
N ILE A 251 -26.68 -1.37 4.50
CA ILE A 251 -27.13 -2.75 4.41
C ILE A 251 -28.46 -2.79 3.66
N THR A 252 -28.49 -3.47 2.52
CA THR A 252 -29.71 -3.63 1.71
C THR A 252 -30.18 -5.07 1.74
N ARG A 253 -31.44 -5.34 1.37
CA ARG A 253 -31.96 -6.71 1.25
C ARG A 253 -31.11 -7.58 0.32
N ARG A 254 -30.67 -7.02 -0.82
CA ARG A 254 -29.73 -7.70 -1.73
C ARG A 254 -28.40 -8.06 -1.06
N THR A 255 -27.92 -7.24 -0.13
CA THR A 255 -26.72 -7.56 0.67
C THR A 255 -26.99 -8.78 1.55
N LEU A 256 -28.14 -8.83 2.22
CA LEU A 256 -28.53 -9.95 3.09
C LEU A 256 -28.71 -11.26 2.31
N ASP A 257 -29.36 -11.22 1.15
CA ASP A 257 -29.53 -12.40 0.30
C ASP A 257 -28.16 -12.95 -0.17
N ARG A 258 -27.20 -12.07 -0.49
CA ARG A 258 -25.82 -12.46 -0.81
C ARG A 258 -25.08 -13.02 0.41
N CYS A 259 -25.31 -12.47 1.60
CA CYS A 259 -24.73 -13.00 2.83
C CYS A 259 -25.20 -14.43 3.11
N GLN A 260 -26.48 -14.74 2.90
CA GLN A 260 -27.00 -16.09 3.07
C GLN A 260 -26.29 -17.09 2.15
N ASN A 261 -26.21 -16.78 0.85
CA ASN A 261 -25.49 -17.63 -0.11
C ASN A 261 -24.01 -17.83 0.25
N ASN A 262 -23.35 -16.79 0.79
CA ASN A 262 -21.97 -16.88 1.24
C ASN A 262 -21.82 -17.78 2.47
N VAL A 263 -22.77 -17.73 3.42
CA VAL A 263 -22.78 -18.63 4.60
C VAL A 263 -22.95 -20.08 4.17
N ASP A 264 -23.86 -20.36 3.23
CA ASP A 264 -24.07 -21.71 2.70
C ASP A 264 -22.80 -22.23 2.00
N THR A 265 -22.12 -21.35 1.25
CA THR A 265 -20.84 -21.68 0.59
C THR A 265 -19.74 -22.00 1.61
N LEU A 266 -19.65 -21.21 2.69
CA LEU A 266 -18.70 -21.46 3.77
C LEU A 266 -19.01 -22.77 4.50
N GLN A 267 -20.28 -23.04 4.79
CA GLN A 267 -20.71 -24.29 5.43
C GLN A 267 -20.32 -25.51 4.59
N ASN A 268 -20.56 -25.47 3.28
CA ASN A 268 -20.15 -26.52 2.35
C ASN A 268 -18.62 -26.71 2.30
N THR A 269 -17.86 -25.60 2.39
CA THR A 269 -16.40 -25.66 2.39
C THR A 269 -15.87 -26.28 3.69
N ILE A 270 -16.45 -25.92 4.84
CA ILE A 270 -16.11 -26.50 6.14
C ILE A 270 -16.40 -28.01 6.15
N GLN A 271 -17.54 -28.42 5.58
CA GLN A 271 -17.90 -29.83 5.50
C GLN A 271 -16.89 -30.63 4.67
N LYS A 272 -16.49 -30.11 3.50
CA LYS A 272 -15.44 -30.72 2.67
C LYS A 272 -14.10 -30.83 3.38
N ILE A 273 -13.70 -29.80 4.12
CA ILE A 273 -12.44 -29.82 4.90
C ILE A 273 -12.52 -30.91 5.97
N LYS A 274 -13.62 -30.99 6.74
CA LYS A 274 -13.81 -32.03 7.75
C LYS A 274 -13.77 -33.44 7.16
N GLU A 275 -14.38 -33.65 6.01
CA GLU A 275 -14.36 -34.94 5.30
C GLU A 275 -12.94 -35.30 4.82
N THR A 276 -12.20 -34.32 4.30
CA THR A 276 -10.81 -34.51 3.83
C THR A 276 -9.87 -34.81 4.99
N ASP A 277 -10.01 -34.11 6.11
CA ASP A 277 -9.19 -34.33 7.30
C ASP A 277 -9.51 -35.68 7.95
N ALA A 278 -10.79 -36.06 8.02
CA ALA A 278 -11.19 -37.39 8.49
C ALA A 278 -10.66 -38.50 7.57
N ALA A 279 -10.62 -38.28 6.25
CA ALA A 279 -10.06 -39.22 5.29
C ALA A 279 -8.53 -39.38 5.47
N LYS A 280 -7.80 -38.27 5.62
CA LYS A 280 -6.34 -38.29 5.90
C LYS A 280 -6.04 -38.99 7.22
N LEU A 281 -6.80 -38.70 8.26
CA LEU A 281 -6.63 -39.35 9.56
C LEU A 281 -6.83 -40.86 9.43
N ARG A 282 -7.88 -41.31 8.73
CA ARG A 282 -8.12 -42.74 8.46
C ARG A 282 -7.03 -43.38 7.60
N GLU A 283 -6.39 -42.63 6.71
CA GLU A 283 -5.28 -43.13 5.90
C GLU A 283 -3.99 -43.26 6.73
N GLU A 284 -3.71 -42.31 7.62
CA GLU A 284 -2.59 -42.44 8.57
C GLU A 284 -2.81 -43.57 9.57
N TYR A 285 -4.03 -43.72 10.11
CA TYR A 285 -4.38 -44.88 10.94
C TYR A 285 -4.15 -46.20 10.19
N ARG A 286 -4.60 -46.31 8.93
CA ARG A 286 -4.35 -47.51 8.11
C ARG A 286 -2.86 -47.74 7.84
N ARG A 287 -2.08 -46.70 7.58
CA ARG A 287 -0.61 -46.83 7.43
C ARG A 287 0.06 -47.33 8.70
N LEU A 288 -0.39 -46.85 9.87
CA LEU A 288 0.11 -47.32 11.16
C LEU A 288 -0.28 -48.79 11.38
N GLU A 289 -1.52 -49.17 11.07
CA GLU A 289 -1.97 -50.56 11.13
C GLU A 289 -1.16 -51.49 10.21
N ASP A 290 -0.86 -51.05 8.98
CA ASP A 290 -0.02 -51.81 8.04
C ASP A 290 1.44 -51.89 8.50
N GLN A 291 2.01 -50.81 9.05
CA GLN A 291 3.37 -50.82 9.62
C GLN A 291 3.49 -51.73 10.84
N LEU A 292 2.42 -51.82 11.63
CA LEU A 292 2.33 -52.75 12.76
C LEU A 292 1.97 -54.19 12.30
N GLY A 293 1.74 -54.42 11.01
CA GLY A 293 1.38 -55.73 10.44
C GLY A 293 0.00 -56.24 10.87
N LEU A 294 -0.88 -55.35 11.32
CA LEU A 294 -2.19 -55.69 11.91
C LEU A 294 -3.26 -56.02 10.87
N SER A 295 -3.06 -55.65 9.60
CA SER A 295 -4.05 -55.78 8.53
C SER A 295 -4.36 -57.22 8.09
N LEU A 296 -3.52 -58.19 8.47
CA LEU A 296 -3.67 -59.62 8.15
C LEU A 296 -3.97 -60.50 9.39
N LEU A 297 -4.12 -59.91 10.57
CA LEU A 297 -4.29 -60.66 11.81
C LEU A 297 -5.76 -60.82 12.16
N THR A 298 -6.21 -62.06 12.34
CA THR A 298 -7.54 -62.33 12.92
C THR A 298 -7.59 -61.84 14.37
N LEU A 299 -8.78 -61.55 14.90
CA LEU A 299 -8.98 -61.17 16.33
C LEU A 299 -8.30 -62.15 17.30
N GLU A 300 -8.19 -63.43 16.94
CA GLU A 300 -7.47 -64.46 17.68
C GLU A 300 -5.94 -64.32 17.64
N GLN A 301 -5.36 -63.87 16.52
CA GLN A 301 -3.91 -63.65 16.40
C GLN A 301 -3.46 -62.35 17.08
N LEU A 302 -4.34 -61.34 17.13
CA LEU A 302 -4.16 -60.09 17.89
C LEU A 302 -4.08 -60.30 19.40
N GLN A 303 -4.76 -61.31 19.92
CA GLN A 303 -4.77 -61.66 21.35
C GLN A 303 -3.69 -62.67 21.74
N SER A 304 -2.81 -63.07 20.80
CA SER A 304 -1.68 -63.94 21.13
C SER A 304 -0.64 -63.19 21.97
N GLU A 305 -0.12 -63.83 23.03
CA GLU A 305 0.90 -63.26 23.92
C GLU A 305 2.15 -62.77 23.17
N GLU A 306 2.45 -63.37 22.02
CA GLU A 306 3.63 -63.07 21.20
C GLU A 306 3.53 -61.72 20.48
N MET A 307 2.33 -61.34 20.06
CA MET A 307 2.05 -60.04 19.43
C MET A 307 1.99 -58.91 20.44
N LEU A 308 1.39 -59.14 21.61
CA LEU A 308 1.40 -58.19 22.73
C LEU A 308 2.84 -57.85 23.18
N LYS A 309 3.74 -58.85 23.22
CA LYS A 309 5.16 -58.61 23.50
C LYS A 309 5.83 -57.76 22.42
N LYS A 310 5.58 -58.01 21.13
CA LYS A 310 6.15 -57.19 20.03
C LYS A 310 5.67 -55.74 20.07
N ILE A 311 4.39 -55.49 20.32
CA ILE A 311 3.82 -54.13 20.43
C ILE A 311 4.47 -53.38 21.60
N THR A 312 4.64 -54.04 22.75
CA THR A 312 5.28 -53.44 23.93
C THR A 312 6.77 -53.15 23.70
N GLN A 313 7.45 -53.97 22.90
CA GLN A 313 8.87 -53.82 22.60
C GLN A 313 9.16 -52.67 21.62
N ILE A 314 8.26 -52.44 20.66
CA ILE A 314 8.34 -51.32 19.71
C ILE A 314 7.97 -49.99 20.39
N ALA A 315 6.96 -49.99 21.26
CA ALA A 315 6.57 -48.80 22.02
C ALA A 315 7.66 -48.28 22.99
N HIS A 316 8.65 -49.11 23.31
CA HIS A 316 9.83 -48.72 24.10
C HIS A 316 11.03 -48.26 23.26
N GLN A 317 10.97 -48.33 21.93
CA GLN A 317 12.05 -47.92 21.02
C GLN A 317 11.80 -46.60 20.28
N THR A 318 10.59 -46.04 20.35
CA THR A 318 10.24 -44.67 19.92
C THR A 318 10.12 -43.75 21.12
#